data_AF-A0A6H9HMB1-F1
#
_entry.id   AF-A0A6H9HMB1-F1
#
_cell.length_a   1.000
_cell.length_b   1.000
_cell.length_c   1.000
_cell.angle_alpha   90.00
_cell.angle_beta   90.00
_cell.angle_gamma   90.00
#
_symmetry.space_group_name_H-M   'P 1'
#
loop_
_entity.id
_entity.type
_entity.pdbx_description
1 polymer ?
#
loop_
_entity_poly.entity_id
_entity_poly.type
_entity_poly.pdbx_seq_one_letter_code
_entity_poly.pdbx_strand_id
1 'polypeptide(L)'
;MRINSHQRAFKKEHSEKEKELGRKPDWLRIKIPIGKNYAELKKVMRGQKLNTVCEEARCPNISDCWNRRTATYMILGDTCTRSCGFCSVKVGIPNELDRDEPRRVAESVIALNLKHVVITSVNRDELRNGGAEIFAETIRLINEALPDTTIEILIPDFKGEESAFEIIMQNQPTILNHNL
;
A
#
# COMPACT_ATOMS: atom_id res chain seq x y z
N MET A 1 23.84 9.32 -2.49
CA MET A 1 22.61 10.13 -2.34
C MET A 1 22.17 10.05 -0.88
N ARG A 2 22.17 11.14 -0.11
CA ARG A 2 21.65 11.14 1.28
C ARG A 2 20.14 11.35 1.21
N ILE A 3 19.40 10.26 1.14
CA ILE A 3 17.94 10.31 1.17
C ILE A 3 17.51 10.82 2.54
N ASN A 4 16.59 11.78 2.54
CA ASN A 4 15.83 12.11 3.73
C ASN A 4 16.70 12.63 4.91
N SER A 5 17.73 13.43 4.60
CA SER A 5 18.55 14.10 5.62
C SER A 5 17.72 15.07 6.46
N HIS A 6 16.87 15.87 5.81
CA HIS A 6 16.01 16.87 6.46
C HIS A 6 14.94 16.23 7.35
N GLN A 7 14.21 15.23 6.87
CA GLN A 7 13.13 14.64 7.67
C GLN A 7 13.69 13.71 8.77
N ARG A 8 14.87 13.09 8.59
CA ARG A 8 15.62 12.45 9.70
C ARG A 8 16.07 13.43 10.77
N ALA A 9 16.60 14.59 10.38
CA ALA A 9 16.97 15.66 11.32
C ALA A 9 15.74 16.17 12.09
N PHE A 10 14.65 16.44 11.38
CA PHE A 10 13.37 16.86 11.98
C PHE A 10 12.83 15.83 12.97
N LYS A 11 12.82 14.53 12.59
CA LYS A 11 12.37 13.45 13.46
C LYS A 11 13.25 13.33 14.71
N LYS A 12 14.57 13.48 14.57
CA LYS A 12 15.50 13.45 15.71
C LYS A 12 15.22 14.59 16.69
N GLU A 13 15.08 15.81 16.17
CA GLU A 13 14.77 17.01 16.96
C GLU A 13 13.42 16.94 17.69
N HIS A 14 12.42 16.27 17.11
CA HIS A 14 11.08 16.18 17.68
C HIS A 14 10.82 14.91 18.52
N SER A 15 11.63 13.84 18.38
CA SER A 15 11.51 12.63 19.20
C SER A 15 11.86 12.86 20.68
N GLU A 16 12.67 13.89 20.97
CA GLU A 16 13.06 14.26 22.33
C GLU A 16 11.94 14.98 23.10
N LYS A 17 10.81 15.31 22.43
CA LYS A 17 9.62 15.94 23.02
C LYS A 17 8.38 15.02 23.01
N GLU A 18 8.57 13.71 23.00
CA GLU A 18 7.44 12.77 23.09
C GLU A 18 6.71 12.92 24.43
N LYS A 19 5.58 13.62 24.43
CA LYS A 19 4.60 13.55 25.51
C LYS A 19 4.04 12.13 25.56
N GLU A 20 3.92 11.57 26.76
CA GLU A 20 3.17 10.33 26.97
C GLU A 20 1.78 10.47 26.35
N LEU A 21 1.50 9.66 25.33
CA LEU A 21 0.19 9.59 24.72
C LEU A 21 -0.74 8.89 25.73
N GLY A 22 -1.75 9.61 26.21
CA GLY A 22 -2.78 9.05 27.09
C GLY A 22 -3.54 7.88 26.44
N ARG A 23 -4.38 7.19 27.22
CA ARG A 23 -5.20 6.10 26.71
C ARG A 23 -6.12 6.57 25.58
N LYS A 24 -6.26 5.74 24.54
CA LYS A 24 -7.25 5.97 23.48
C LYS A 24 -8.66 6.10 24.09
N PRO A 25 -9.47 7.09 23.70
CA PRO A 25 -10.87 7.21 24.13
C PRO A 25 -11.68 5.95 23.81
N ASP A 26 -12.71 5.65 24.61
CA ASP A 26 -13.50 4.42 24.46
C ASP A 26 -14.16 4.31 23.08
N TRP A 27 -14.63 5.42 22.51
CA TRP A 27 -15.25 5.47 21.19
C TRP A 27 -14.28 5.14 20.02
N LEU A 28 -12.97 5.22 20.25
CA LEU A 28 -11.94 4.91 19.25
C LEU A 28 -11.44 3.46 19.35
N ARG A 29 -11.89 2.71 20.37
CA ARG A 29 -11.45 1.33 20.58
C ARG A 29 -12.32 0.38 19.77
N ILE A 30 -11.67 -0.54 19.10
CA ILE A 30 -12.31 -1.63 18.36
C ILE A 30 -12.05 -2.97 19.06
N LYS A 31 -12.89 -3.96 18.76
CA LYS A 31 -12.60 -5.35 19.13
C LYS A 31 -11.50 -5.87 18.21
N ILE A 32 -10.56 -6.64 18.77
CA ILE A 32 -9.49 -7.24 17.98
C ILE A 32 -10.12 -8.15 16.91
N PRO A 33 -9.69 -8.04 15.65
CA PRO A 33 -10.15 -8.90 14.58
C PRO A 33 -9.78 -10.37 14.89
N ILE A 34 -10.78 -11.19 15.24
CA ILE A 34 -10.62 -12.63 15.52
C ILE A 34 -11.60 -13.37 14.59
N GLY A 35 -11.09 -14.30 13.76
CA GLY A 35 -11.94 -15.12 12.89
C GLY A 35 -11.18 -15.90 11.82
N LYS A 36 -11.86 -16.93 11.25
CA LYS A 36 -11.31 -17.79 10.19
C LYS A 36 -10.93 -17.00 8.93
N ASN A 37 -11.76 -16.03 8.55
CA ASN A 37 -11.55 -15.22 7.35
C ASN A 37 -10.24 -14.40 7.41
N TYR A 38 -9.91 -13.84 8.58
CA TYR A 38 -8.66 -13.09 8.78
C TYR A 38 -7.43 -14.01 8.69
N ALA A 39 -7.51 -15.22 9.24
CA ALA A 39 -6.44 -16.20 9.17
C ALA A 39 -6.18 -16.67 7.72
N GLU A 40 -7.24 -16.83 6.93
CA GLU A 40 -7.17 -17.18 5.51
C GLU A 40 -6.50 -16.06 4.68
N LEU A 41 -6.95 -14.81 4.85
CA LEU A 41 -6.33 -13.63 4.22
C LEU A 41 -4.82 -13.60 4.51
N LYS A 42 -4.46 -13.71 5.78
CA LYS A 42 -3.07 -13.68 6.24
C LYS A 42 -2.24 -14.82 5.63
N LYS A 43 -2.86 -15.99 5.43
CA LYS A 43 -2.21 -17.13 4.78
C LYS A 43 -1.94 -16.86 3.30
N VAL A 44 -2.90 -16.28 2.58
CA VAL A 44 -2.75 -15.94 1.15
C VAL A 44 -1.65 -14.89 0.96
N MET A 45 -1.72 -13.78 1.70
CA MET A 45 -0.73 -12.69 1.59
C MET A 45 0.69 -13.18 1.85
N ARG A 46 0.88 -13.99 2.90
CA ARG A 46 2.19 -14.58 3.22
C ARG A 46 2.66 -15.59 2.20
N GLY A 47 1.75 -16.42 1.67
CA GLY A 47 2.08 -17.43 0.66
C GLY A 47 2.59 -16.80 -0.64
N GLN A 48 2.07 -15.63 -1.01
CA GLN A 48 2.43 -14.91 -2.23
C GLN A 48 3.48 -13.80 -2.02
N LYS A 49 4.02 -13.67 -0.80
CA LYS A 49 5.01 -12.63 -0.43
C LYS A 49 4.52 -11.22 -0.78
N LEU A 50 3.25 -10.93 -0.52
CA LEU A 50 2.63 -9.63 -0.76
C LEU A 50 2.58 -8.81 0.53
N ASN A 51 2.68 -7.49 0.40
CA ASN A 51 2.48 -6.57 1.51
C ASN A 51 1.08 -5.96 1.44
N THR A 52 0.50 -5.67 2.59
CA THR A 52 -0.77 -4.94 2.69
C THR A 52 -0.63 -3.77 3.64
N VAL A 53 -1.19 -2.61 3.28
CA VAL A 53 -1.32 -1.49 4.22
C VAL A 53 -2.11 -1.93 5.45
N CYS A 54 -3.08 -2.83 5.26
CA CYS A 54 -3.90 -3.33 6.35
C CYS A 54 -3.05 -3.94 7.48
N GLU A 55 -1.99 -4.68 7.16
CA GLU A 55 -1.06 -5.24 8.14
C GLU A 55 0.03 -4.24 8.56
N GLU A 56 0.69 -3.59 7.61
CA GLU A 56 1.83 -2.70 7.89
C GLU A 56 1.43 -1.46 8.70
N ALA A 57 0.24 -0.90 8.43
CA ALA A 57 -0.32 0.22 9.19
C ALA A 57 -1.14 -0.21 10.41
N ARG A 58 -1.20 -1.51 10.72
CA ARG A 58 -2.00 -2.08 11.83
C ARG A 58 -3.45 -1.60 11.81
N CYS A 59 -4.07 -1.67 10.63
CA CYS A 59 -5.38 -1.10 10.38
C CYS A 59 -6.46 -1.74 11.27
N PRO A 60 -7.22 -0.95 12.05
CA PRO A 60 -8.30 -1.48 12.87
C PRO A 60 -9.44 -2.10 12.04
N ASN A 61 -9.60 -1.67 10.79
CA ASN A 61 -10.73 -2.05 9.94
C ASN A 61 -10.51 -3.33 9.14
N ILE A 62 -9.36 -4.00 9.30
CA ILE A 62 -8.95 -5.13 8.45
C ILE A 62 -10.02 -6.23 8.34
N SER A 63 -10.71 -6.56 9.43
CA SER A 63 -11.79 -7.57 9.38
C SER A 63 -13.06 -7.10 8.66
N ASP A 64 -13.46 -5.84 8.82
CA ASP A 64 -14.69 -5.33 8.20
C ASP A 64 -14.51 -5.19 6.69
N CYS A 65 -13.39 -4.59 6.26
CA CYS A 65 -13.02 -4.49 4.84
C CYS A 65 -12.99 -5.88 4.20
N TRP A 66 -12.39 -6.85 4.90
CA TRP A 66 -12.28 -8.20 4.39
C TRP A 66 -13.63 -8.91 4.24
N ASN A 67 -14.52 -8.79 5.23
CA ASN A 67 -15.86 -9.37 5.15
C ASN A 67 -16.68 -8.79 3.98
N ARG A 68 -16.35 -7.57 3.54
CA ARG A 68 -16.92 -6.92 2.35
C ARG A 68 -16.23 -7.30 1.04
N ARG A 69 -15.26 -8.23 1.07
CA ARG A 69 -14.42 -8.63 -0.07
C ARG A 69 -13.60 -7.47 -0.62
N THR A 70 -12.96 -6.74 0.29
CA THR A 70 -12.05 -5.63 -0.02
C THR A 70 -10.70 -5.82 0.66
N ALA A 71 -9.62 -5.51 -0.06
CA ALA A 71 -8.27 -5.48 0.49
C ALA A 71 -7.45 -4.35 -0.14
N THR A 72 -6.46 -3.87 0.63
CA THR A 72 -5.51 -2.86 0.17
C THR A 72 -4.12 -3.47 0.07
N TYR A 73 -3.61 -3.57 -1.15
CA TYR A 73 -2.26 -4.06 -1.44
C TYR A 73 -1.26 -2.89 -1.39
N MET A 74 -0.09 -3.15 -0.84
CA MET A 74 1.05 -2.24 -0.87
C MET A 74 2.13 -2.85 -1.75
N ILE A 75 2.20 -2.39 -3.00
CA ILE A 75 3.19 -2.86 -3.99
C ILE A 75 4.51 -2.08 -3.84
N LEU A 76 5.54 -2.52 -4.55
CA LEU A 76 6.90 -1.97 -4.57
C LEU A 76 7.69 -2.18 -3.27
N GLY A 77 7.22 -3.08 -2.40
CA GLY A 77 7.87 -3.49 -1.15
C GLY A 77 7.30 -2.82 0.11
N ASP A 78 8.02 -2.96 1.22
CA ASP A 78 7.63 -2.50 2.57
C ASP A 78 8.49 -1.33 3.09
N THR A 79 9.40 -0.85 2.24
CA THR A 79 10.40 0.17 2.56
C THR A 79 10.21 1.35 1.62
N CYS A 80 10.17 2.56 2.17
CA CYS A 80 9.86 3.79 1.46
C CYS A 80 11.08 4.71 1.44
N THR A 81 11.33 5.37 0.30
CA THR A 81 12.40 6.39 0.19
C THR A 81 12.10 7.67 0.97
N ARG A 82 10.86 7.86 1.44
CA ARG A 82 10.44 9.07 2.18
C ARG A 82 10.08 8.74 3.63
N SER A 83 10.06 9.75 4.51
CA SER A 83 9.55 9.59 5.88
C SER A 83 8.54 10.67 6.25
N CYS A 84 7.30 10.48 5.80
CA CYS A 84 6.17 11.28 6.25
C CYS A 84 6.02 11.09 7.77
N GLY A 85 5.85 12.17 8.53
CA GLY A 85 5.86 12.14 10.00
C GLY A 85 4.75 11.29 10.63
N PHE A 86 3.67 11.04 9.90
CA PHE A 86 2.54 10.21 10.33
C PHE A 86 2.62 8.75 9.85
N CYS A 87 3.53 8.43 8.92
CA CYS A 87 3.55 7.14 8.25
C CYS A 87 4.38 6.12 9.05
N SER A 88 3.84 4.90 9.20
CA SER A 88 4.49 3.81 9.95
C SER A 88 5.36 2.88 9.09
N VAL A 89 5.42 3.11 7.78
CA VAL A 89 6.20 2.30 6.83
C VAL A 89 7.71 2.49 7.07
N LYS A 90 8.50 1.43 6.85
CA LYS A 90 9.96 1.46 7.02
C LYS A 90 10.58 2.47 6.08
N VAL A 91 11.63 3.15 6.53
CA VAL A 91 12.32 4.19 5.74
C VAL A 91 13.68 3.68 5.31
N GLY A 92 13.95 3.71 4.01
CA GLY A 92 15.21 3.20 3.46
C GLY A 92 15.26 3.27 1.94
N ILE A 93 16.33 2.70 1.37
CA ILE A 93 16.38 2.40 -0.07
C ILE A 93 15.87 0.97 -0.21
N PRO A 94 14.78 0.75 -0.96
CA PRO A 94 14.26 -0.59 -1.16
C PRO A 94 15.23 -1.44 -1.98
N ASN A 95 15.09 -2.76 -1.87
CA ASN A 95 15.91 -3.71 -2.62
C ASN A 95 15.43 -3.79 -4.09
N GLU A 96 15.65 -4.95 -4.71
CA GLU A 96 15.30 -5.24 -6.10
C GLU A 96 13.82 -4.93 -6.43
N LEU A 97 13.59 -4.46 -7.66
CA LEU A 97 12.25 -4.26 -8.20
C LEU A 97 11.70 -5.61 -8.66
N ASP A 98 10.72 -6.12 -7.92
CA ASP A 98 10.02 -7.36 -8.28
C ASP A 98 9.01 -7.11 -9.41
N ARG A 99 9.36 -7.51 -10.62
CA ARG A 99 8.49 -7.36 -11.81
C ARG A 99 7.37 -8.39 -11.88
N ASP A 100 7.41 -9.44 -11.07
CA ASP A 100 6.37 -10.48 -11.00
C ASP A 100 5.32 -10.20 -9.92
N GLU A 101 5.54 -9.16 -9.09
CA GLU A 101 4.58 -8.71 -8.07
C GLU A 101 3.16 -8.48 -8.63
N PRO A 102 2.96 -7.81 -9.79
CA PRO A 102 1.64 -7.63 -10.40
C PRO A 102 0.85 -8.94 -10.59
N ARG A 103 1.52 -9.99 -11.10
CA ARG A 103 0.89 -11.31 -11.31
C ARG A 103 0.42 -11.89 -9.98
N ARG A 104 1.24 -11.82 -8.94
CA ARG A 104 0.89 -12.35 -7.61
C ARG A 104 -0.26 -11.56 -6.98
N VAL A 105 -0.30 -10.24 -7.15
CA VAL A 105 -1.45 -9.43 -6.72
C VAL A 105 -2.71 -9.88 -7.44
N ALA A 106 -2.69 -10.03 -8.77
CA ALA A 106 -3.86 -10.50 -9.52
C ALA A 106 -4.32 -11.90 -9.06
N GLU A 107 -3.40 -12.85 -8.85
CA GLU A 107 -3.72 -14.17 -8.31
C GLU A 107 -4.34 -14.12 -6.92
N SER A 108 -3.83 -13.23 -6.05
CA SER A 108 -4.42 -12.97 -4.73
C SER A 108 -5.85 -12.48 -4.88
N VAL A 109 -6.09 -11.49 -5.75
CA VAL A 109 -7.42 -10.92 -5.99
C VAL A 109 -8.41 -11.98 -6.47
N ILE A 110 -7.98 -12.89 -7.36
CA ILE A 110 -8.76 -14.03 -7.84
C ILE A 110 -9.05 -15.02 -6.72
N ALA A 111 -8.01 -15.50 -6.02
CA ALA A 111 -8.14 -16.51 -4.96
C ALA A 111 -9.09 -16.06 -3.86
N LEU A 112 -9.14 -14.75 -3.62
CA LEU A 112 -9.91 -14.11 -2.58
C LEU A 112 -11.29 -13.63 -3.05
N ASN A 113 -11.54 -13.65 -4.37
CA ASN A 113 -12.76 -13.17 -5.02
C ASN A 113 -13.17 -11.77 -4.53
N LEU A 114 -12.22 -10.82 -4.63
CA LEU A 114 -12.45 -9.44 -4.18
C LEU A 114 -13.39 -8.70 -5.12
N LYS A 115 -14.26 -7.86 -4.55
CA LYS A 115 -15.17 -7.00 -5.31
C LYS A 115 -14.59 -5.61 -5.56
N HIS A 116 -13.74 -5.18 -4.63
CA HIS A 116 -13.07 -3.90 -4.68
C HIS A 116 -11.64 -4.05 -4.18
N VAL A 117 -10.69 -3.53 -4.93
CA VAL A 117 -9.26 -3.64 -4.63
C VAL A 117 -8.68 -2.24 -4.59
N VAL A 118 -7.95 -1.93 -3.51
CA VAL A 118 -7.15 -0.72 -3.43
C VAL A 118 -5.69 -1.10 -3.64
N ILE A 119 -5.01 -0.45 -4.58
CA ILE A 119 -3.57 -0.63 -4.82
C ILE A 119 -2.87 0.66 -4.40
N THR A 120 -1.90 0.55 -3.51
CA THR A 120 -1.02 1.67 -3.16
C THR A 120 0.43 1.20 -3.14
N SER A 121 1.37 2.11 -2.95
CA SER A 121 2.78 1.76 -2.90
C SER A 121 3.54 2.58 -1.88
N VAL A 122 4.72 2.09 -1.56
CA VAL A 122 5.80 2.92 -1.04
C VAL A 122 6.32 3.87 -2.12
N ASN A 123 7.01 4.96 -1.72
CA ASN A 123 7.74 5.78 -2.68
C ASN A 123 9.02 5.07 -3.11
N ARG A 124 9.28 5.07 -4.43
CA ARG A 124 10.49 4.54 -5.08
C ARG A 124 11.22 5.65 -5.84
N ASP A 125 11.64 6.69 -5.12
CA ASP A 125 12.23 7.90 -5.71
C ASP A 125 13.55 7.66 -6.48
N GLU A 126 14.15 6.48 -6.31
CA GLU A 126 15.34 6.01 -7.03
C GLU A 126 15.03 5.39 -8.39
N LEU A 127 13.77 5.04 -8.67
CA LEU A 127 13.31 4.61 -9.99
C LEU A 127 12.91 5.83 -10.84
N ARG A 128 13.16 5.77 -12.15
CA ARG A 128 12.86 6.87 -13.09
C ARG A 128 11.40 7.34 -13.00
N ASN A 129 10.46 6.41 -13.04
CA ASN A 129 9.01 6.69 -13.03
C ASN A 129 8.35 6.30 -11.69
N GLY A 130 9.15 6.18 -10.61
CA GLY A 130 8.64 5.83 -9.28
C GLY A 130 7.92 4.48 -9.17
N GLY A 131 8.04 3.60 -10.17
CA GLY A 131 7.36 2.29 -10.23
C GLY A 131 5.96 2.32 -10.87
N ALA A 132 5.61 3.37 -11.61
CA ALA A 132 4.36 3.49 -12.36
C ALA A 132 4.03 2.27 -13.24
N GLU A 133 5.05 1.61 -13.81
CA GLU A 133 4.87 0.42 -14.64
C GLU A 133 4.27 -0.75 -13.85
N ILE A 134 4.60 -0.89 -12.57
CA ILE A 134 4.05 -1.94 -11.71
C ILE A 134 2.59 -1.66 -11.38
N PHE A 135 2.21 -0.40 -11.16
CA PHE A 135 0.80 -0.03 -11.03
C PHE A 135 0.02 -0.38 -12.29
N ALA A 136 0.48 0.09 -13.46
CA ALA A 136 -0.20 -0.13 -14.74
C ALA A 136 -0.40 -1.63 -15.03
N GLU A 137 0.66 -2.43 -14.83
CA GLU A 137 0.61 -3.87 -15.06
C GLU A 137 -0.30 -4.59 -14.06
N THR A 138 -0.33 -4.15 -12.80
CA THR A 138 -1.24 -4.73 -11.80
C THR A 138 -2.69 -4.47 -12.16
N ILE A 139 -3.02 -3.25 -12.60
CA ILE A 139 -4.37 -2.90 -13.04
C ILE A 139 -4.77 -3.76 -14.25
N ARG A 140 -3.87 -3.87 -15.25
CA ARG A 140 -4.10 -4.68 -16.45
C ARG A 140 -4.44 -6.13 -16.11
N LEU A 141 -3.60 -6.77 -15.30
CA LEU A 141 -3.76 -8.19 -14.94
C LEU A 141 -5.02 -8.45 -14.10
N ILE A 142 -5.40 -7.54 -13.21
CA ILE A 142 -6.65 -7.68 -12.45
C ILE A 142 -7.86 -7.53 -13.37
N ASN A 143 -7.88 -6.51 -14.24
CA ASN A 143 -8.99 -6.30 -15.18
C ASN A 143 -9.17 -7.48 -16.16
N GLU A 144 -8.07 -8.07 -16.63
CA GLU A 144 -8.10 -9.26 -17.50
C GLU A 144 -8.65 -10.49 -16.77
N ALA A 145 -8.31 -10.66 -15.49
CA ALA A 145 -8.72 -11.83 -14.73
C ALA A 145 -10.13 -11.73 -14.14
N LEU A 146 -10.53 -10.54 -13.69
CA LEU A 146 -11.79 -10.28 -12.99
C LEU A 146 -12.37 -8.92 -13.40
N PRO A 147 -13.03 -8.81 -14.57
CA PRO A 147 -13.47 -7.53 -15.14
C PRO A 147 -14.53 -6.79 -14.32
N ASP A 148 -15.26 -7.50 -13.44
CA ASP A 148 -16.25 -6.90 -12.54
C ASP A 148 -15.64 -6.33 -11.24
N THR A 149 -14.34 -6.52 -11.01
CA THR A 149 -13.65 -5.99 -9.83
C THR A 149 -13.35 -4.52 -10.02
N THR A 150 -13.80 -3.69 -9.10
CA THR A 150 -13.44 -2.27 -9.09
C THR A 150 -12.04 -2.07 -8.53
N ILE A 151 -11.24 -1.24 -9.19
CA ILE A 151 -9.84 -0.98 -8.82
C ILE A 151 -9.70 0.49 -8.44
N GLU A 152 -9.35 0.76 -7.18
CA GLU A 152 -8.87 2.07 -6.73
C GLU A 152 -7.35 2.04 -6.65
N ILE A 153 -6.71 3.12 -7.09
CA ILE A 153 -5.29 3.34 -6.82
C ILE A 153 -5.11 4.54 -5.90
N LEU A 154 -4.25 4.39 -4.89
CA LEU A 154 -3.74 5.47 -4.06
C LEU A 154 -2.26 5.65 -4.36
N ILE A 155 -1.96 6.63 -5.23
CA ILE A 155 -0.63 6.80 -5.80
C ILE A 155 0.25 7.76 -4.99
N PRO A 156 1.58 7.59 -5.02
CA PRO A 156 2.50 8.66 -4.66
C PRO A 156 2.39 9.83 -5.64
N ASP A 157 3.06 10.94 -5.33
CA ASP A 157 3.08 12.12 -6.20
C ASP A 157 3.95 11.95 -7.46
N PHE A 158 4.75 10.89 -7.53
CA PHE A 158 5.79 10.67 -8.55
C PHE A 158 6.69 11.89 -8.79
N LYS A 159 6.87 12.77 -7.78
CA LYS A 159 7.53 14.08 -7.89
C LYS A 159 6.93 15.02 -8.95
N GLY A 160 5.70 14.78 -9.38
CA GLY A 160 5.05 15.52 -10.47
C GLY A 160 5.48 15.10 -11.87
N GLU A 161 6.11 13.93 -12.04
CA GLU A 161 6.50 13.41 -13.35
C GLU A 161 5.27 12.96 -14.16
N GLU A 162 4.91 13.75 -15.18
CA GLU A 162 3.75 13.46 -16.05
C GLU A 162 3.85 12.08 -16.72
N SER A 163 5.05 11.67 -17.13
CA SER A 163 5.28 10.36 -17.75
C SER A 163 4.87 9.18 -16.86
N ALA A 164 5.03 9.30 -15.53
CA ALA A 164 4.58 8.27 -14.59
C ALA A 164 3.04 8.16 -14.59
N PHE A 165 2.36 9.30 -14.65
CA PHE A 165 0.91 9.35 -14.75
C PHE A 165 0.41 8.78 -16.08
N GLU A 166 1.03 9.14 -17.20
CA GLU A 166 0.70 8.60 -18.53
C GLU A 166 0.81 7.08 -18.57
N ILE A 167 1.86 6.50 -17.99
CA ILE A 167 2.05 5.05 -17.90
C ILE A 167 0.89 4.39 -17.15
N ILE A 168 0.49 4.92 -15.99
CA ILE A 168 -0.64 4.36 -15.22
C ILE A 168 -1.93 4.48 -16.01
N MET A 169 -2.17 5.61 -16.68
CA MET A 169 -3.39 5.84 -17.46
C MET A 169 -3.51 4.98 -18.72
N GLN A 170 -2.46 4.27 -19.16
CA GLN A 170 -2.59 3.24 -20.19
C GLN A 170 -3.54 2.11 -19.77
N ASN A 171 -3.64 1.84 -18.47
CA ASN A 171 -4.59 0.91 -17.87
C ASN A 171 -5.34 1.64 -16.76
N GLN A 172 -6.46 2.27 -17.11
CA GLN A 172 -7.16 3.17 -16.20
C GLN A 172 -7.77 2.40 -15.01
N PRO A 173 -7.56 2.86 -13.76
CA PRO A 173 -8.28 2.36 -12.61
C PRO A 173 -9.74 2.84 -12.64
N THR A 174 -10.60 2.20 -11.85
CA THR A 174 -11.96 2.72 -11.60
C THR A 174 -11.92 4.04 -10.83
N ILE A 175 -11.00 4.14 -9.86
CA ILE A 175 -10.84 5.32 -9.00
C ILE A 175 -9.35 5.65 -8.90
N LEU A 176 -9.01 6.92 -9.09
CA LEU A 176 -7.67 7.44 -8.84
C LEU A 176 -7.69 8.34 -7.61
N ASN A 177 -6.75 8.10 -6.70
CA ASN A 177 -6.65 8.80 -5.42
C ASN A 177 -5.19 9.22 -5.14
N HIS A 178 -5.02 10.37 -4.48
CA HIS A 178 -3.76 10.87 -3.95
C HIS A 178 -4.04 11.68 -2.69
N ASN A 179 -3.38 11.34 -1.58
CA ASN A 179 -3.58 12.01 -0.30
C ASN A 179 -2.63 13.22 -0.16
N LEU A 180 -3.20 14.39 0.17
CA LEU A 180 -2.50 15.67 0.37
C LEU A 180 -2.00 15.86 1.81
#